data_AF-A0AAE4C450-F1
#
_entry.id   AF-A0AAE4C450-F1
#
_cell.length_a   1.000
_cell.length_b   1.000
_cell.length_c   1.000
_cell.angle_alpha   90.00
_cell.angle_beta   90.00
_cell.angle_gamma   90.00
#
_symmetry.space_group_name_H-M   'P 1'
#
loop_
_entity.id
_entity.type
_entity.pdbx_description
1 polymer ?
#
loop_
_entity_poly.entity_id
_entity_poly.type
_entity_poly.pdbx_seq_one_letter_code
_entity_poly.pdbx_strand_id
1 'polypeptide(L)'
;MKPKINLFFENIYKKYIDIIDAGIVIDNSTKTDIDSAVKNELAEIVKSIIQGEFIIVDDDYISKLNNLSQKYINNCRIYIFSDNDLTKFFESHTIRILSNFTTILIQFFNVIEHFKITTNHYIHSRYNSIVTKSPHLYELCAYCNLFILDYAIEDNITYYEKLVRLEKTKNYWHSREPFKNLNIFDCKFNLLKYKWLKRQKYNKEKLKNFISNSYSEKYIFNNHVVDLDKKIKINEPYYSVYKEWINKIEFHYFEDKTEFDFVRTSKLKEANLDTYDLYLKVKYFKDINPNKGKLEKLSDLFDNLNISNFSTYSIRKNYLYYLNNFFSFLVSHHSSDEDIIDKKFSEIRILHENQKNNNFFLYYKYLDFKLRKFKYLQNPTDIISIDIEELKNLLHHCKSQFEWCKKGFNKLYDFDIQNCLVNIEGINVYHASSFTLPLSVAENQQIINRLEREIIRLENMVSKNISQSYFTKSTHELKEIKDKFETELKENNKKSIEMISLFTAVISFIVGTVGSYQFIKSITQGLIFLILFGITISIFLLLIFISNRDSEYWKYKWKRSLLLIIPYTLSGVILCYLFNHYKKNESPESVNTIQKSVDSLKMRNKKLDSELKKLKEITSSPRR
;
A
#
# COMPACT_ATOMS: atom_id res chain seq x y z
N MET A 1 11.03 -33.14 -34.43
CA MET A 1 11.79 -33.94 -33.44
C MET A 1 11.34 -35.40 -33.37
N LYS A 2 10.04 -35.70 -33.18
CA LYS A 2 9.56 -37.09 -33.03
C LYS A 2 10.01 -38.06 -34.14
N PRO A 3 9.90 -37.69 -35.44
CA PRO A 3 10.34 -38.57 -36.52
C PRO A 3 11.84 -38.85 -36.47
N LYS A 4 12.64 -37.85 -36.09
CA LYS A 4 14.10 -37.95 -35.98
C LYS A 4 14.54 -38.85 -34.82
N ILE A 5 13.83 -38.80 -33.69
CA ILE A 5 14.09 -39.73 -32.58
C ILE A 5 13.76 -41.17 -32.99
N ASN A 6 12.66 -41.38 -33.73
CA ASN A 6 12.35 -42.71 -34.25
C ASN A 6 13.43 -43.19 -35.24
N LEU A 7 13.81 -42.33 -36.19
CA LEU A 7 14.89 -42.60 -37.14
C LEU A 7 16.22 -42.90 -36.43
N PHE A 8 16.54 -42.21 -35.34
CA PHE A 8 17.72 -42.50 -34.52
C PHE A 8 17.73 -43.95 -34.03
N PHE A 9 16.61 -44.44 -33.45
CA PHE A 9 16.52 -45.83 -33.02
C PHE A 9 16.52 -46.82 -34.20
N GLU A 10 15.81 -46.49 -35.29
CA GLU A 10 15.72 -47.31 -36.50
C GLU A 10 17.07 -47.47 -37.20
N ASN A 11 17.79 -46.38 -37.43
CA ASN A 11 19.06 -46.38 -38.14
C ASN A 11 20.13 -47.11 -37.34
N ILE A 12 20.16 -46.91 -36.02
CA ILE A 12 21.06 -47.65 -35.13
C ILE A 12 20.71 -49.14 -35.21
N TYR A 13 19.44 -49.52 -35.03
CA TYR A 13 19.01 -50.92 -35.11
C TYR A 13 19.34 -51.58 -36.45
N LYS A 14 19.06 -50.90 -37.57
CA LYS A 14 19.34 -51.38 -38.92
C LYS A 14 20.84 -51.62 -39.11
N LYS A 15 21.68 -50.68 -38.64
CA LYS A 15 23.14 -50.84 -38.72
C LYS A 15 23.62 -52.10 -37.99
N TYR A 16 22.96 -52.50 -36.90
CA TYR A 16 23.27 -53.78 -36.23
C TYR A 16 22.81 -55.00 -37.00
N ILE A 17 21.59 -54.98 -37.55
CA ILE A 17 21.11 -56.08 -38.39
C ILE A 17 22.05 -56.28 -39.57
N ASP A 18 22.44 -55.20 -40.25
CA ASP A 18 23.34 -55.27 -41.41
C ASP A 18 24.69 -55.93 -41.05
N ILE A 19 25.20 -55.73 -39.83
CA ILE A 19 26.43 -56.36 -39.33
C ILE A 19 26.23 -57.86 -39.04
N ILE A 20 25.10 -58.21 -38.42
CA ILE A 20 24.72 -59.60 -38.11
C ILE A 20 24.52 -60.40 -39.40
N ASP A 21 23.71 -59.88 -40.32
CA ASP A 21 23.36 -60.55 -41.58
C ASP A 21 24.58 -60.72 -42.49
N ALA A 22 25.54 -59.78 -42.44
CA ALA A 22 26.79 -59.86 -43.17
C ALA A 22 27.83 -60.79 -42.52
N GLY A 23 27.58 -61.32 -41.31
CA GLY A 23 28.52 -62.19 -40.59
C GLY A 23 29.85 -61.51 -40.26
N ILE A 24 29.84 -60.19 -40.06
CA ILE A 24 31.07 -59.40 -39.84
C ILE A 24 31.61 -59.67 -38.43
N VAL A 25 32.89 -60.03 -38.35
CA VAL A 25 33.60 -60.21 -37.07
C VAL A 25 33.76 -58.86 -36.37
N ILE A 26 33.46 -58.79 -35.08
CA ILE A 26 33.65 -57.56 -34.31
C ILE A 26 35.11 -57.35 -33.99
N ASP A 27 35.73 -56.54 -34.84
CA ASP A 27 37.03 -55.96 -34.61
C ASP A 27 36.91 -54.47 -34.22
N ASN A 28 38.06 -53.81 -34.07
CA ASN A 28 38.08 -52.39 -33.76
C ASN A 28 37.50 -51.53 -34.90
N SER A 29 37.56 -51.98 -36.15
CA SER A 29 36.99 -51.27 -37.30
C SER A 29 35.47 -51.22 -37.18
N THR A 30 34.84 -52.37 -36.95
CA THR A 30 33.39 -52.51 -36.81
C THR A 30 32.85 -51.69 -35.64
N LYS A 31 33.56 -51.69 -34.50
CA LYS A 31 33.21 -50.85 -33.34
C LYS A 31 33.28 -49.35 -33.68
N THR A 32 34.30 -48.94 -34.42
CA THR A 32 34.49 -47.54 -34.84
C THR A 32 33.39 -47.11 -35.81
N ASP A 33 32.98 -47.98 -36.73
CA ASP A 33 31.90 -47.71 -37.68
C ASP A 33 30.54 -47.54 -36.98
N ILE A 34 30.28 -48.37 -35.97
CA ILE A 34 29.11 -48.25 -35.11
C ILE A 34 29.13 -46.92 -34.34
N ASP A 35 30.26 -46.58 -33.72
CA ASP A 35 30.41 -45.33 -32.97
C ASP A 35 30.21 -44.11 -33.86
N SER A 36 30.76 -44.14 -35.07
CA SER A 36 30.57 -43.09 -36.07
C SER A 36 29.09 -42.94 -36.46
N ALA A 37 28.38 -44.05 -36.69
CA ALA A 37 26.95 -44.02 -36.98
C ALA A 37 26.14 -43.41 -35.82
N VAL A 38 26.39 -43.84 -34.58
CA VAL A 38 25.73 -43.30 -33.39
C VAL A 38 26.01 -41.80 -33.24
N LYS A 39 27.26 -41.34 -33.44
CA LYS A 39 27.61 -39.91 -33.37
C LYS A 39 26.89 -39.08 -34.42
N ASN A 40 26.78 -39.58 -35.65
CA ASN A 40 26.07 -38.87 -36.72
C ASN A 40 24.58 -38.71 -36.42
N GLU A 41 23.93 -39.78 -35.96
CA GLU A 41 22.52 -39.74 -35.58
C GLU A 41 22.28 -38.82 -34.36
N LEU A 42 23.16 -38.86 -33.36
CA LEU A 42 23.09 -37.95 -32.21
C LEU A 42 23.25 -36.49 -32.62
N ALA A 43 24.12 -36.18 -33.58
CA ALA A 43 24.31 -34.81 -34.07
C ALA A 43 23.01 -34.23 -34.68
N GLU A 44 22.22 -35.04 -35.38
CA GLU A 44 20.92 -34.60 -35.92
C GLU A 44 19.88 -34.39 -34.81
N ILE A 45 19.92 -35.18 -33.74
CA ILE A 45 19.09 -34.95 -32.56
C ILE A 45 19.48 -33.64 -31.85
N VAL A 46 20.79 -33.42 -31.64
CA VAL A 46 21.31 -32.17 -31.05
C VAL A 46 20.87 -30.97 -31.87
N LYS A 47 21.02 -31.02 -33.20
CA LYS A 47 20.54 -29.97 -34.11
C LYS A 47 19.05 -29.71 -33.97
N SER A 48 18.25 -30.77 -33.80
CA SER A 48 16.80 -30.65 -33.59
C SER A 48 16.45 -29.97 -32.26
N ILE A 49 17.25 -30.20 -31.21
CA ILE A 49 17.13 -29.48 -29.93
C ILE A 49 17.51 -28.02 -30.10
N ILE A 50 18.64 -27.74 -30.77
CA ILE A 50 19.10 -26.38 -31.08
C ILE A 50 18.00 -25.58 -31.81
N GLN A 51 17.31 -26.21 -32.76
CA GLN A 51 16.24 -25.60 -33.54
C GLN A 51 14.90 -25.47 -32.80
N GLY A 52 14.79 -25.99 -31.57
CA GLY A 52 13.58 -25.89 -30.77
C GLY A 52 12.45 -26.83 -31.22
N GLU A 53 12.74 -27.88 -31.99
CA GLU A 53 11.69 -28.80 -32.49
C GLU A 53 10.96 -29.56 -31.37
N PHE A 54 11.46 -29.51 -30.13
CA PHE A 54 10.82 -30.06 -28.93
C PHE A 54 9.60 -29.26 -28.44
N ILE A 55 9.40 -28.03 -28.94
CA ILE A 55 8.27 -27.18 -28.51
C ILE A 55 6.93 -27.81 -28.93
N ILE A 56 6.89 -28.46 -30.09
CA ILE A 56 5.69 -29.03 -30.74
C ILE A 56 5.45 -30.49 -30.31
N VAL A 57 6.03 -30.92 -29.19
CA VAL A 57 5.92 -32.28 -28.70
C VAL A 57 4.73 -32.38 -27.73
N ASP A 58 3.74 -33.22 -28.07
CA ASP A 58 2.53 -33.48 -27.26
C ASP A 58 2.84 -34.10 -25.88
N ASP A 59 1.91 -33.92 -24.94
CA ASP A 59 2.03 -34.32 -23.53
C ASP A 59 2.29 -35.84 -23.33
N ASP A 60 1.72 -36.71 -24.19
CA ASP A 60 1.91 -38.17 -24.10
C ASP A 60 3.26 -38.65 -24.70
N TYR A 61 4.13 -37.73 -25.13
CA TYR A 61 5.36 -38.13 -25.81
C TYR A 61 6.37 -38.81 -24.89
N ILE A 62 6.40 -38.49 -23.59
CA ILE A 62 7.30 -39.13 -22.62
C ILE A 62 7.00 -40.63 -22.52
N SER A 63 5.73 -41.01 -22.41
CA SER A 63 5.28 -42.40 -22.38
C SER A 63 5.62 -43.13 -23.68
N LYS A 64 5.40 -42.47 -24.82
CA LYS A 64 5.73 -43.00 -26.15
C LYS A 64 7.24 -43.23 -26.33
N LEU A 65 8.08 -42.32 -25.82
CA LEU A 65 9.53 -42.42 -25.92
C LEU A 65 10.08 -43.62 -25.15
N ASN A 66 9.56 -43.88 -23.94
CA ASN A 66 9.92 -45.07 -23.16
C ASN A 66 9.56 -46.35 -23.92
N ASN A 67 8.33 -46.46 -24.41
CA ASN A 67 7.86 -47.62 -25.14
C ASN A 67 8.67 -47.84 -26.43
N LEU A 68 9.01 -46.76 -27.13
CA LEU A 68 9.84 -46.80 -28.32
C LEU A 68 11.23 -47.36 -28.00
N SER A 69 11.90 -46.80 -26.99
CA SER A 69 13.22 -47.26 -26.55
C SER A 69 13.21 -48.74 -26.17
N GLN A 70 12.19 -49.18 -25.40
CA GLN A 70 12.07 -50.58 -24.98
C GLN A 70 11.80 -51.52 -26.16
N LYS A 71 10.96 -51.11 -27.11
CA LYS A 71 10.70 -51.87 -28.34
C LYS A 71 12.01 -52.16 -29.08
N TYR A 72 12.84 -51.15 -29.35
CA TYR A 72 14.10 -51.36 -30.07
C TYR A 72 15.12 -52.15 -29.26
N ILE A 73 15.26 -51.90 -27.95
CA ILE A 73 16.14 -52.68 -27.08
C ILE A 73 15.75 -54.17 -27.10
N ASN A 74 14.46 -54.49 -27.00
CA ASN A 74 13.97 -55.86 -27.02
C ASN A 74 14.17 -56.51 -28.40
N ASN A 75 13.90 -55.77 -29.48
CA ASN A 75 14.14 -56.27 -30.83
C ASN A 75 15.60 -56.65 -31.05
N CYS A 76 16.54 -55.82 -30.58
CA CYS A 76 17.96 -56.16 -30.67
C CYS A 76 18.28 -57.46 -29.94
N ARG A 77 17.75 -57.65 -28.72
CA ARG A 77 17.98 -58.87 -27.91
C ARG A 77 17.47 -60.14 -28.59
N ILE A 78 16.35 -60.08 -29.30
CA ILE A 78 15.76 -61.24 -29.99
C ILE A 78 16.65 -61.74 -31.14
N TYR A 79 17.40 -60.87 -31.81
CA TYR A 79 18.26 -61.24 -32.95
C TYR A 79 19.65 -61.75 -32.54
N ILE A 80 20.03 -61.64 -31.27
CA ILE A 80 21.41 -61.79 -30.79
C ILE A 80 21.77 -63.23 -30.32
N PHE A 81 20.87 -64.21 -30.49
CA PHE A 81 20.96 -65.54 -29.87
C PHE A 81 22.14 -66.47 -30.27
N SER A 82 23.08 -66.06 -31.13
CA SER A 82 24.12 -66.95 -31.68
C SER A 82 25.59 -66.52 -31.54
N ASP A 83 25.91 -65.26 -31.14
CA ASP A 83 27.31 -64.79 -31.02
C ASP A 83 27.58 -64.09 -29.66
N ASN A 84 28.42 -64.72 -28.82
CA ASN A 84 28.68 -64.30 -27.44
C ASN A 84 29.42 -62.95 -27.34
N ASP A 85 30.25 -62.58 -28.32
CA ASP A 85 31.04 -61.34 -28.24
C ASP A 85 30.29 -60.14 -28.81
N LEU A 86 29.46 -60.35 -29.84
CA LEU A 86 28.51 -59.35 -30.35
C LEU A 86 27.43 -59.01 -29.34
N THR A 87 26.89 -60.03 -28.68
CA THR A 87 25.96 -59.87 -27.56
C THR A 87 26.55 -58.95 -26.50
N LYS A 88 27.75 -59.27 -26.01
CA LYS A 88 28.41 -58.51 -24.94
C LYS A 88 28.73 -57.08 -25.33
N PHE A 89 29.22 -56.85 -26.55
CA PHE A 89 29.49 -55.50 -27.04
C PHE A 89 28.20 -54.67 -27.10
N PHE A 90 27.15 -55.22 -27.69
CA PHE A 90 25.86 -54.54 -27.84
C PHE A 90 25.23 -54.19 -26.49
N GLU A 91 25.21 -55.13 -25.54
CA GLU A 91 24.64 -54.92 -24.22
C GLU A 91 25.42 -53.89 -23.39
N SER A 92 26.76 -53.98 -23.40
CA SER A 92 27.61 -53.12 -22.58
C SER A 92 27.77 -51.69 -23.14
N HIS A 93 27.65 -51.53 -24.46
CA HIS A 93 27.90 -50.27 -25.14
C HIS A 93 26.62 -49.61 -25.66
N THR A 94 25.93 -50.26 -26.60
CA THR A 94 24.85 -49.65 -27.37
C THR A 94 23.58 -49.49 -26.57
N ILE A 95 23.14 -50.56 -25.89
CA ILE A 95 21.98 -50.49 -25.00
C ILE A 95 22.22 -49.41 -23.93
N ARG A 96 23.46 -49.30 -23.43
CA ARG A 96 23.82 -48.28 -22.45
C ARG A 96 23.70 -46.87 -23.01
N ILE A 97 24.13 -46.63 -24.26
CA ILE A 97 23.95 -45.34 -24.93
C ILE A 97 22.47 -45.03 -25.14
N LEU A 98 21.69 -45.97 -25.70
CA LEU A 98 20.26 -45.81 -25.95
C LEU A 98 19.47 -45.52 -24.66
N SER A 99 19.76 -46.27 -23.60
CA SER A 99 19.12 -46.08 -22.28
C SER A 99 19.47 -44.72 -21.67
N ASN A 100 20.74 -44.32 -21.72
CA ASN A 100 21.17 -43.00 -21.23
C ASN A 100 20.58 -41.87 -22.08
N PHE A 101 20.49 -42.04 -23.40
CA PHE A 101 19.85 -41.09 -24.32
C PHE A 101 18.37 -40.88 -23.96
N THR A 102 17.62 -41.97 -23.82
CA THR A 102 16.21 -41.95 -23.42
C THR A 102 16.04 -41.26 -22.06
N THR A 103 16.89 -41.60 -21.09
CA THR A 103 16.88 -40.98 -19.76
C THR A 103 17.11 -39.47 -19.82
N ILE A 104 18.11 -39.01 -20.58
CA ILE A 104 18.40 -37.58 -20.75
C ILE A 104 17.20 -36.85 -21.35
N LEU A 105 16.60 -37.40 -22.42
CA LEU A 105 15.46 -36.77 -23.08
C LEU A 105 14.22 -36.73 -22.20
N ILE A 106 13.94 -37.78 -21.42
CA ILE A 106 12.82 -37.78 -20.48
C ILE A 106 13.03 -36.74 -19.39
N GLN A 107 14.23 -36.68 -18.79
CA GLN A 107 14.54 -35.65 -17.80
C GLN A 107 14.39 -34.25 -18.39
N PHE A 108 14.87 -34.04 -19.62
CA PHE A 108 14.71 -32.78 -20.33
C PHE A 108 13.24 -32.43 -20.58
N PHE A 109 12.45 -33.34 -21.17
CA PHE A 109 11.05 -33.08 -21.48
C PHE A 109 10.20 -32.86 -20.24
N ASN A 110 10.39 -33.64 -19.17
CA ASN A 110 9.70 -33.42 -17.89
C ASN A 110 9.93 -31.99 -17.37
N VAL A 111 11.18 -31.52 -17.44
CA VAL A 111 11.52 -30.15 -17.01
C VAL A 111 10.89 -29.10 -17.94
N ILE A 112 10.97 -29.29 -19.26
CA ILE A 112 10.43 -28.37 -20.27
C ILE A 112 8.90 -28.29 -20.22
N GLU A 113 8.21 -29.40 -19.98
CA GLU A 113 6.75 -29.48 -19.86
C GLU A 113 6.23 -28.62 -18.72
N HIS A 114 6.94 -28.56 -17.59
CA HIS A 114 6.59 -27.66 -16.49
C HIS A 114 6.65 -26.17 -16.87
N PHE A 115 7.55 -25.79 -17.79
CA PHE A 115 7.55 -24.46 -18.37
C PHE A 115 6.42 -24.25 -19.40
N LYS A 116 5.98 -25.36 -20.03
CA LYS A 116 4.83 -25.57 -20.95
C LYS A 116 3.47 -25.17 -20.37
N ILE A 117 3.06 -25.91 -19.33
CA ILE A 117 1.65 -26.16 -19.01
C ILE A 117 1.04 -25.20 -18.00
N THR A 118 1.84 -24.43 -17.26
CA THR A 118 1.36 -23.25 -16.52
C THR A 118 0.06 -23.49 -15.75
N THR A 119 0.20 -24.33 -14.74
CA THR A 119 -0.05 -23.73 -13.44
C THR A 119 1.30 -23.46 -12.83
N ASN A 120 1.49 -22.19 -12.54
CA ASN A 120 2.59 -21.64 -11.80
C ASN A 120 2.67 -22.23 -10.35
N HIS A 121 1.91 -23.29 -10.03
CA HIS A 121 1.83 -23.94 -8.72
C HIS A 121 2.93 -24.95 -8.44
N TYR A 122 3.68 -25.43 -9.43
CA TYR A 122 4.87 -26.23 -9.14
C TYR A 122 6.05 -25.32 -8.87
N ILE A 123 6.11 -24.95 -7.58
CA ILE A 123 7.27 -24.36 -6.90
C ILE A 123 8.53 -25.02 -7.44
N HIS A 124 9.46 -24.18 -7.89
CA HIS A 124 10.82 -24.55 -8.21
C HIS A 124 11.46 -25.27 -7.01
N SER A 125 11.36 -26.60 -6.97
CA SER A 125 12.24 -27.43 -6.18
C SER A 125 13.23 -28.08 -7.14
N ARG A 126 14.40 -27.43 -7.26
CA ARG A 126 15.67 -28.11 -7.57
C ARG A 126 15.63 -29.03 -8.81
N TYR A 127 15.48 -28.48 -10.02
CA TYR A 127 15.96 -29.26 -11.16
C TYR A 127 17.48 -29.40 -11.00
N ASN A 128 17.93 -30.64 -10.92
CA ASN A 128 19.35 -30.93 -10.97
C ASN A 128 19.79 -30.86 -12.43
N SER A 129 21.02 -30.41 -12.66
CA SER A 129 21.61 -30.53 -13.99
C SER A 129 21.58 -31.98 -14.43
N ILE A 130 21.12 -32.21 -15.65
CA ILE A 130 21.19 -33.53 -16.28
C ILE A 130 22.67 -33.88 -16.39
N VAL A 131 23.03 -35.11 -16.02
CA VAL A 131 24.40 -35.61 -16.08
C VAL A 131 24.44 -36.91 -16.85
N THR A 132 25.56 -37.16 -17.53
CA THR A 132 25.81 -38.42 -18.20
C THR A 132 27.26 -38.82 -18.02
N LYS A 133 27.50 -40.13 -17.95
CA LYS A 133 28.84 -40.72 -17.97
C LYS A 133 29.26 -41.14 -19.38
N SER A 134 28.34 -41.13 -20.35
CA SER A 134 28.60 -41.54 -21.74
C SER A 134 29.17 -40.36 -22.54
N PRO A 135 30.43 -40.46 -23.05
CA PRO A 135 31.04 -39.37 -23.82
C PRO A 135 30.24 -38.96 -25.06
N HIS A 136 29.66 -39.94 -25.76
CA HIS A 136 28.79 -39.72 -26.93
C HIS A 136 27.62 -38.79 -26.66
N LEU A 137 27.15 -38.71 -25.42
CA LEU A 137 25.97 -37.93 -25.02
C LEU A 137 26.32 -36.59 -24.36
N TYR A 138 27.60 -36.22 -24.26
CA TYR A 138 28.02 -35.00 -23.60
C TYR A 138 27.45 -33.75 -24.26
N GLU A 139 27.50 -33.64 -25.60
CA GLU A 139 26.97 -32.48 -26.33
C GLU A 139 25.45 -32.37 -26.15
N LEU A 140 24.72 -33.48 -26.30
CA LEU A 140 23.28 -33.53 -26.06
C LEU A 140 22.92 -33.05 -24.65
N CYS A 141 23.60 -33.60 -23.65
CA CYS A 141 23.39 -33.26 -22.25
C CYS A 141 23.68 -31.78 -21.96
N ALA A 142 24.76 -31.24 -22.53
CA ALA A 142 25.11 -29.83 -22.40
C ALA A 142 24.03 -28.93 -22.99
N TYR A 143 23.52 -29.24 -24.19
CA TYR A 143 22.44 -28.48 -24.81
C TYR A 143 21.13 -28.56 -24.03
N CYS A 144 20.72 -29.74 -23.57
CA CYS A 144 19.54 -29.87 -22.72
C CYS A 144 19.63 -28.95 -21.49
N ASN A 145 20.77 -28.95 -20.78
CA ASN A 145 20.99 -28.08 -19.63
C ASN A 145 21.00 -26.59 -20.01
N LEU A 146 21.59 -26.22 -21.16
CA LEU A 146 21.61 -24.84 -21.66
C LEU A 146 20.19 -24.33 -21.96
N PHE A 147 19.35 -25.15 -22.58
CA PHE A 147 17.95 -24.81 -22.83
C PHE A 147 17.14 -24.72 -21.55
N ILE A 148 17.35 -25.62 -20.58
CA ILE A 148 16.72 -25.50 -19.27
C ILE A 148 17.08 -24.16 -18.62
N LEU A 149 18.36 -23.74 -18.66
CA LEU A 149 18.78 -22.44 -18.11
C LEU A 149 18.22 -21.24 -18.88
N ASP A 150 17.94 -21.38 -20.17
CA ASP A 150 17.29 -20.33 -20.96
C ASP A 150 15.81 -20.15 -20.55
N TYR A 151 15.07 -21.25 -20.40
CA TYR A 151 13.70 -21.22 -19.84
C TYR A 151 13.70 -20.71 -18.39
N ALA A 152 14.71 -21.11 -17.62
CA ALA A 152 14.86 -20.84 -16.20
C ALA A 152 15.61 -19.53 -15.88
N ILE A 153 15.59 -18.54 -16.76
CA ILE A 153 16.34 -17.30 -16.54
C ILE A 153 15.79 -16.55 -15.30
N GLU A 154 16.67 -16.24 -14.36
CA GLU A 154 16.36 -15.58 -13.08
C GLU A 154 17.38 -14.47 -12.79
N ASP A 155 17.04 -13.55 -11.89
CA ASP A 155 17.94 -12.45 -11.51
C ASP A 155 18.81 -12.76 -10.28
N ASN A 156 18.68 -13.92 -9.65
CA ASN A 156 19.51 -14.31 -8.51
C ASN A 156 20.92 -14.75 -8.93
N ILE A 157 21.86 -14.75 -7.98
CA ILE A 157 23.26 -15.16 -8.23
C ILE A 157 23.39 -16.67 -8.48
N THR A 158 22.52 -17.49 -7.89
CA THR A 158 22.52 -18.95 -8.05
C THR A 158 22.30 -19.36 -9.51
N TYR A 159 21.52 -18.60 -10.28
CA TYR A 159 21.39 -18.78 -11.71
C TYR A 159 22.75 -18.65 -12.43
N TYR A 160 23.49 -17.59 -12.12
CA TYR A 160 24.80 -17.34 -12.73
C TYR A 160 25.83 -18.41 -12.33
N GLU A 161 25.79 -18.89 -11.08
CA GLU A 161 26.62 -20.02 -10.62
C GLU A 161 26.33 -21.29 -11.43
N LYS A 162 25.05 -21.58 -11.74
CA LYS A 162 24.67 -22.70 -12.61
C LYS A 162 25.22 -22.53 -14.03
N LEU A 163 25.18 -21.32 -14.61
CA LEU A 163 25.81 -21.03 -15.90
C LEU A 163 27.31 -21.29 -15.87
N VAL A 164 28.02 -20.76 -14.87
CA VAL A 164 29.47 -20.97 -14.70
C VAL A 164 29.81 -22.45 -14.52
N ARG A 165 29.00 -23.20 -13.78
CA ARG A 165 29.16 -24.66 -13.64
C ARG A 165 28.99 -25.36 -14.98
N LEU A 166 27.96 -25.00 -15.75
CA LEU A 166 27.73 -25.56 -17.07
C LEU A 166 28.90 -25.28 -18.01
N GLU A 167 29.48 -24.07 -17.97
CA GLU A 167 30.67 -23.72 -18.75
C GLU A 167 31.87 -24.62 -18.42
N LYS A 168 32.17 -24.81 -17.12
CA LYS A 168 33.24 -25.71 -16.66
C LYS A 168 33.00 -27.15 -17.12
N THR A 169 31.78 -27.65 -16.93
CA THR A 169 31.40 -29.01 -17.34
C THR A 169 31.47 -29.19 -18.85
N LYS A 170 30.97 -28.21 -19.62
CA LYS A 170 31.05 -28.20 -21.08
C LYS A 170 32.50 -28.22 -21.56
N ASN A 171 33.38 -27.39 -20.99
CA ASN A 171 34.79 -27.37 -21.38
C ASN A 171 35.50 -28.71 -21.09
N TYR A 172 35.23 -29.30 -19.92
CA TYR A 172 35.74 -30.61 -19.56
C TYR A 172 35.23 -31.74 -20.47
N TRP A 173 33.96 -31.67 -20.88
CA TRP A 173 33.39 -32.64 -21.80
C TRP A 173 33.90 -32.46 -23.23
N HIS A 174 33.99 -31.23 -23.70
CA HIS A 174 34.51 -30.89 -25.03
C HIS A 174 35.96 -31.34 -25.21
N SER A 175 36.79 -31.25 -24.18
CA SER A 175 38.18 -31.74 -24.24
C SER A 175 38.29 -33.26 -24.33
N ARG A 176 37.22 -34.00 -24.00
CA ARG A 176 37.16 -35.46 -24.08
C ARG A 176 36.48 -35.96 -25.35
N GLU A 177 35.39 -35.29 -25.73
CA GLU A 177 34.62 -35.56 -26.94
C GLU A 177 34.26 -34.20 -27.56
N PRO A 178 34.93 -33.78 -28.65
CA PRO A 178 34.69 -32.48 -29.26
C PRO A 178 33.25 -32.30 -29.72
N PHE A 179 32.66 -31.18 -29.34
CA PHE A 179 31.28 -30.82 -29.69
C PHE A 179 31.25 -30.30 -31.12
N LYS A 180 30.33 -30.84 -31.93
CA LYS A 180 30.17 -30.43 -33.32
C LYS A 180 29.62 -29.01 -33.44
N ASN A 181 28.74 -28.61 -32.51
CA ASN A 181 28.09 -27.31 -32.52
C ASN A 181 28.61 -26.40 -31.39
N LEU A 182 29.92 -26.42 -31.08
CA LEU A 182 30.48 -25.63 -29.98
C LEU A 182 30.19 -24.11 -30.14
N ASN A 183 30.36 -23.56 -31.34
CA ASN A 183 30.17 -22.13 -31.59
C ASN A 183 28.73 -21.68 -31.28
N ILE A 184 27.74 -22.48 -31.67
CA ILE A 184 26.32 -22.22 -31.37
C ILE A 184 26.07 -22.25 -29.87
N PHE A 185 26.68 -23.22 -29.16
CA PHE A 185 26.60 -23.33 -27.71
C PHE A 185 27.15 -22.06 -27.07
N ASP A 186 28.36 -21.64 -27.47
CA ASP A 186 29.04 -20.49 -26.90
C ASP A 186 28.30 -19.18 -27.23
N CYS A 187 27.72 -19.03 -28.42
CA CYS A 187 26.86 -17.89 -28.75
C CYS A 187 25.68 -17.76 -27.78
N LYS A 188 24.90 -18.84 -27.65
CA LYS A 188 23.73 -18.86 -26.78
C LYS A 188 24.11 -18.69 -25.31
N PHE A 189 25.17 -19.35 -24.86
CA PHE A 189 25.69 -19.21 -23.50
C PHE A 189 26.08 -17.76 -23.18
N ASN A 190 26.82 -17.10 -24.08
CA ASN A 190 27.25 -15.71 -23.88
C ASN A 190 26.06 -14.74 -23.89
N LEU A 191 25.01 -15.00 -24.67
CA LEU A 191 23.77 -14.23 -24.59
C LEU A 191 23.11 -14.34 -23.20
N LEU A 192 22.97 -15.55 -22.64
CA LEU A 192 22.36 -15.73 -21.32
C LEU A 192 23.16 -15.01 -20.22
N LYS A 193 24.48 -15.12 -20.27
CA LYS A 193 25.40 -14.38 -19.39
C LYS A 193 25.22 -12.87 -19.52
N TYR A 194 25.16 -12.36 -20.75
CA TYR A 194 24.92 -10.95 -21.03
C TYR A 194 23.57 -10.47 -20.47
N LYS A 195 22.49 -11.23 -20.67
CA LYS A 195 21.15 -10.90 -20.17
C LYS A 195 21.12 -10.81 -18.65
N TRP A 196 21.72 -11.78 -17.96
CA TRP A 196 21.82 -11.74 -16.49
C TRP A 196 22.58 -10.49 -16.02
N LEU A 197 23.76 -10.21 -16.61
CA LEU A 197 24.56 -9.03 -16.28
C LEU A 197 23.82 -7.72 -16.56
N LYS A 198 23.06 -7.65 -17.66
CA LYS A 198 22.20 -6.51 -17.97
C LYS A 198 21.10 -6.33 -16.93
N ARG A 199 20.47 -7.41 -16.46
CA ARG A 199 19.50 -7.30 -15.37
C ARG A 199 20.14 -6.77 -14.09
N GLN A 200 21.34 -7.23 -13.72
CA GLN A 200 22.02 -6.68 -12.53
C GLN A 200 22.34 -5.20 -12.68
N LYS A 201 22.80 -4.77 -13.87
CA LYS A 201 23.00 -3.36 -14.15
C LYS A 201 21.71 -2.55 -14.00
N TYR A 202 20.60 -3.04 -14.55
CA TYR A 202 19.29 -2.42 -14.39
C TYR A 202 18.90 -2.31 -12.90
N ASN A 203 19.04 -3.40 -12.14
CA ASN A 203 18.70 -3.44 -10.71
C ASN A 203 19.50 -2.40 -9.94
N LYS A 204 20.82 -2.32 -10.18
CA LYS A 204 21.71 -1.36 -9.56
C LYS A 204 21.34 0.09 -9.90
N GLU A 205 21.02 0.41 -11.15
CA GLU A 205 20.55 1.76 -11.52
C GLU A 205 19.20 2.10 -10.86
N LYS A 206 18.28 1.14 -10.69
CA LYS A 206 17.05 1.36 -9.91
C LYS A 206 17.33 1.55 -8.43
N LEU A 207 18.24 0.78 -7.83
CA LEU A 207 18.61 0.88 -6.42
C LEU A 207 19.31 2.21 -6.07
N LYS A 208 20.07 2.80 -7.00
CA LYS A 208 20.64 4.16 -6.82
C LYS A 208 19.57 5.19 -6.46
N ASN A 209 18.40 5.11 -7.09
CA ASN A 209 17.28 6.02 -6.82
C ASN A 209 16.70 5.85 -5.41
N PHE A 210 16.93 4.71 -4.76
CA PHE A 210 16.41 4.42 -3.41
C PHE A 210 17.46 4.57 -2.30
N ILE A 211 18.74 4.31 -2.60
CA ILE A 211 19.83 4.28 -1.61
C ILE A 211 20.66 5.57 -1.70
N SER A 212 21.48 5.71 -2.74
CA SER A 212 22.24 6.92 -3.03
C SER A 212 22.78 6.91 -4.47
N ASN A 213 23.08 8.09 -5.00
CA ASN A 213 23.74 8.23 -6.31
C ASN A 213 25.16 7.62 -6.35
N SER A 214 25.79 7.38 -5.20
CA SER A 214 27.13 6.78 -5.08
C SER A 214 27.10 5.26 -4.94
N TYR A 215 25.92 4.62 -5.04
CA TYR A 215 25.82 3.17 -4.93
C TYR A 215 26.53 2.46 -6.10
N SER A 216 27.56 1.68 -5.76
CA SER A 216 28.35 0.84 -6.65
C SER A 216 28.16 -0.63 -6.31
N GLU A 217 28.18 -1.51 -7.30
CA GLU A 217 28.01 -2.94 -7.09
C GLU A 217 28.97 -3.71 -8.00
N LYS A 218 29.68 -4.68 -7.41
CA LYS A 218 30.67 -5.52 -8.10
C LYS A 218 30.46 -6.97 -7.71
N TYR A 219 30.62 -7.86 -8.69
CA TYR A 219 30.55 -9.29 -8.49
C TYR A 219 31.91 -9.93 -8.72
N ILE A 220 32.23 -10.98 -7.97
CA ILE A 220 33.45 -11.76 -8.13
C ILE A 220 33.07 -13.18 -8.50
N PHE A 221 33.48 -13.62 -9.69
CA PHE A 221 33.22 -14.97 -10.20
C PHE A 221 34.53 -15.61 -10.64
N ASN A 222 34.97 -16.70 -9.99
CA ASN A 222 36.22 -17.40 -10.32
C ASN A 222 37.41 -16.44 -10.53
N ASN A 223 37.65 -15.52 -9.60
CA ASN A 223 38.70 -14.48 -9.66
C ASN A 223 38.52 -13.40 -10.74
N HIS A 224 37.42 -13.39 -11.49
CA HIS A 224 37.05 -12.28 -12.37
C HIS A 224 36.11 -11.31 -11.68
N VAL A 225 36.47 -10.02 -11.67
CA VAL A 225 35.63 -8.95 -11.14
C VAL A 225 34.76 -8.39 -12.25
N VAL A 226 33.45 -8.51 -12.08
CA VAL A 226 32.45 -7.84 -12.91
C VAL A 226 32.05 -6.55 -12.21
N ASP A 227 32.37 -5.44 -12.86
CA ASP A 227 32.06 -4.09 -12.36
C ASP A 227 30.80 -3.55 -13.04
N LEU A 228 29.70 -3.39 -12.28
CA LEU A 228 28.43 -2.90 -12.82
C LEU A 228 28.40 -1.37 -13.03
N ASP A 229 29.46 -0.66 -12.64
CA ASP A 229 29.65 0.75 -13.03
C ASP A 229 30.08 0.87 -14.50
N LYS A 230 30.67 -0.19 -15.06
CA LYS A 230 31.11 -0.20 -16.47
C LYS A 230 29.97 -0.55 -17.43
N LYS A 231 30.18 -0.28 -18.72
CA LYS A 231 29.26 -0.73 -19.77
C LYS A 231 29.38 -2.24 -19.92
N ILE A 232 28.30 -2.97 -19.65
CA ILE A 232 28.19 -4.39 -19.98
C ILE A 232 28.15 -4.52 -21.50
N LYS A 233 29.14 -5.22 -22.06
CA LYS A 233 29.28 -5.49 -23.48
C LYS A 233 29.29 -6.98 -23.72
N ILE A 234 28.83 -7.37 -24.90
CA ILE A 234 29.07 -8.68 -25.48
C ILE A 234 30.13 -8.49 -26.57
N ASN A 235 31.15 -9.36 -26.60
CA ASN A 235 32.27 -9.23 -27.53
C ASN A 235 31.93 -9.83 -28.89
N GLU A 236 32.69 -9.48 -29.93
CA GLU A 236 32.63 -10.21 -31.20
C GLU A 236 33.14 -11.66 -31.03
N PRO A 237 32.62 -12.61 -31.82
CA PRO A 237 31.63 -12.44 -32.89
C PRO A 237 30.17 -12.37 -32.40
N TYR A 238 29.93 -12.58 -31.10
CA TYR A 238 28.57 -12.72 -30.55
C TYR A 238 27.73 -11.44 -30.66
N TYR A 239 28.37 -10.26 -30.61
CA TYR A 239 27.68 -8.98 -30.81
C TYR A 239 27.00 -8.92 -32.17
N SER A 240 27.71 -9.27 -33.25
CA SER A 240 27.15 -9.24 -34.60
C SER A 240 25.92 -10.15 -34.75
N VAL A 241 25.96 -11.34 -34.15
CA VAL A 241 24.86 -12.32 -34.13
C VAL A 241 23.61 -11.76 -33.44
N TYR A 242 23.79 -11.09 -32.30
CA TYR A 242 22.67 -10.65 -31.45
C TYR A 242 22.38 -9.15 -31.51
N LYS A 243 22.94 -8.43 -32.47
CA LYS A 243 22.83 -6.95 -32.58
C LYS A 243 21.40 -6.45 -32.45
N GLU A 244 20.46 -7.08 -33.15
CA GLU A 244 19.05 -6.70 -33.09
C GLU A 244 18.47 -6.89 -31.68
N TRP A 245 18.66 -8.06 -31.06
CA TRP A 245 18.15 -8.35 -29.73
C TRP A 245 18.79 -7.49 -28.65
N ILE A 246 20.06 -7.14 -28.80
CA ILE A 246 20.74 -6.18 -27.93
C ILE A 246 20.04 -4.83 -27.99
N ASN A 247 19.73 -4.32 -29.19
CA ASN A 247 18.98 -3.08 -29.34
C ASN A 247 17.58 -3.17 -28.71
N LYS A 248 16.87 -4.29 -28.89
CA LYS A 248 15.57 -4.54 -28.23
C LYS A 248 15.68 -4.49 -26.70
N ILE A 249 16.74 -5.08 -26.12
CA ILE A 249 17.01 -5.04 -24.68
C ILE A 249 17.27 -3.61 -24.20
N GLU A 250 18.13 -2.87 -24.90
CA GLU A 250 18.45 -1.49 -24.55
C GLU A 250 17.18 -0.64 -24.60
N PHE A 251 16.44 -0.64 -25.70
CA PHE A 251 15.17 0.09 -25.85
C PHE A 251 14.13 -0.29 -24.78
N HIS A 252 14.04 -1.59 -24.43
CA HIS A 252 12.99 -2.03 -23.52
C HIS A 252 13.30 -1.68 -22.06
N TYR A 253 14.54 -1.84 -21.60
CA TYR A 253 14.88 -1.76 -20.18
C TYR A 253 15.72 -0.54 -19.79
N PHE A 254 16.37 0.11 -20.76
CA PHE A 254 17.23 1.27 -20.53
C PHE A 254 16.67 2.45 -21.32
N GLU A 255 16.68 3.65 -20.75
CA GLU A 255 15.99 4.82 -21.33
C GLU A 255 16.66 5.39 -22.60
N ASP A 256 17.48 4.60 -23.30
CA ASP A 256 18.01 4.89 -24.63
C ASP A 256 16.87 4.76 -25.65
N LYS A 257 16.03 5.80 -25.68
CA LYS A 257 14.96 6.02 -26.63
C LYS A 257 15.57 6.30 -28.02
N THR A 258 16.11 5.29 -28.69
CA THR A 258 16.52 5.47 -30.09
C THR A 258 15.28 5.73 -30.94
N GLU A 259 15.29 6.85 -31.67
CA GLU A 259 14.20 7.35 -32.53
C GLU A 259 13.68 6.28 -33.52
N PHE A 260 14.54 5.32 -33.89
CA PHE A 260 14.33 4.27 -34.87
C PHE A 260 13.14 3.32 -34.55
N ASP A 261 13.03 2.83 -33.32
CA ASP A 261 11.95 1.89 -32.95
C ASP A 261 10.59 2.60 -32.82
N PHE A 262 10.57 3.90 -32.51
CA PHE A 262 9.34 4.70 -32.46
C PHE A 262 8.76 4.93 -33.87
N VAL A 263 9.62 5.24 -34.84
CA VAL A 263 9.22 5.41 -36.25
C VAL A 263 8.72 4.08 -36.83
N ARG A 264 9.34 2.96 -36.45
CA ARG A 264 8.85 1.62 -36.83
C ARG A 264 7.46 1.35 -36.24
N THR A 265 7.28 1.53 -34.93
CA THR A 265 6.04 1.19 -34.22
C THR A 265 4.84 2.00 -34.70
N SER A 266 5.04 3.27 -35.06
CA SER A 266 3.99 4.17 -35.59
C SER A 266 3.55 3.84 -37.02
N LYS A 267 4.37 3.09 -37.79
CA LYS A 267 4.11 2.76 -39.21
C LYS A 267 3.56 1.35 -39.45
N LEU A 268 3.50 0.49 -38.42
CA LEU A 268 3.04 -0.90 -38.55
C LEU A 268 1.52 -0.98 -38.75
N LYS A 269 1.11 -1.45 -39.94
CA LYS A 269 -0.30 -1.76 -40.27
C LYS A 269 -0.83 -2.88 -39.37
N GLU A 270 -2.09 -2.77 -38.94
CA GLU A 270 -2.71 -3.66 -37.96
C GLU A 270 -2.91 -5.11 -38.44
N ALA A 271 -2.99 -5.35 -39.74
CA ALA A 271 -3.30 -6.65 -40.31
C ALA A 271 -2.19 -7.72 -40.21
N ASN A 272 -0.94 -7.35 -39.90
CA ASN A 272 0.23 -8.26 -39.93
C ASN A 272 1.09 -8.17 -38.66
N LEU A 273 0.49 -7.96 -37.49
CA LEU A 273 1.26 -7.81 -36.24
C LEU A 273 1.65 -9.17 -35.68
N ASP A 274 2.94 -9.35 -35.39
CA ASP A 274 3.41 -10.47 -34.59
C ASP A 274 3.32 -10.16 -33.07
N THR A 275 3.70 -11.13 -32.24
CA THR A 275 3.64 -10.93 -30.77
C THR A 275 4.59 -9.86 -30.28
N TYR A 276 5.71 -9.63 -30.98
CA TYR A 276 6.65 -8.57 -30.63
C TYR A 276 6.09 -7.19 -30.95
N ASP A 277 5.42 -7.04 -32.09
CA ASP A 277 4.77 -5.79 -32.49
C ASP A 277 3.61 -5.44 -31.56
N LEU A 278 2.81 -6.42 -31.13
CA LEU A 278 1.79 -6.21 -30.10
C LEU A 278 2.39 -5.75 -28.78
N TYR A 279 3.46 -6.42 -28.33
CA TYR A 279 4.20 -6.04 -27.14
C TYR A 279 4.72 -4.59 -27.20
N LEU A 280 5.28 -4.18 -28.35
CA LEU A 280 5.73 -2.82 -28.59
C LEU A 280 4.57 -1.81 -28.59
N LYS A 281 3.45 -2.13 -29.25
CA LYS A 281 2.27 -1.25 -29.30
C LYS A 281 1.67 -1.00 -27.92
N VAL A 282 1.58 -2.04 -27.08
CA VAL A 282 1.15 -1.90 -25.67
C VAL A 282 2.05 -0.92 -24.93
N LYS A 283 3.38 -1.10 -25.00
CA LYS A 283 4.34 -0.19 -24.37
C LYS A 283 4.24 1.23 -24.93
N TYR A 284 4.11 1.37 -26.24
CA TYR A 284 4.06 2.65 -26.92
C TYR A 284 2.82 3.48 -26.51
N PHE A 285 1.62 2.90 -26.61
CA PHE A 285 0.38 3.60 -26.27
C PHE A 285 0.15 3.78 -24.76
N LYS A 286 0.96 3.11 -23.92
CA LYS A 286 0.93 3.27 -22.47
C LYS A 286 1.96 4.29 -21.97
N ASP A 287 3.23 4.08 -22.32
CA ASP A 287 4.36 4.76 -21.65
C ASP A 287 4.98 5.89 -22.51
N ILE A 288 4.83 5.86 -23.84
CA ILE A 288 5.54 6.76 -24.76
C ILE A 288 4.62 7.84 -25.33
N ASN A 289 3.52 7.43 -25.97
CA ASN A 289 2.49 8.31 -26.51
C ASN A 289 1.13 7.84 -25.97
N PRO A 290 0.82 8.17 -24.70
CA PRO A 290 -0.37 7.71 -23.99
C PRO A 290 -1.65 7.91 -24.81
N ASN A 291 -2.35 6.83 -25.16
CA ASN A 291 -3.61 6.90 -25.92
C ASN A 291 -4.57 5.77 -25.53
N LYS A 292 -5.61 6.12 -24.75
CA LYS A 292 -6.60 5.16 -24.24
C LYS A 292 -7.31 4.41 -25.38
N GLY A 293 -7.85 5.12 -26.36
CA GLY A 293 -8.67 4.52 -27.41
C GLY A 293 -7.87 3.57 -28.31
N LYS A 294 -6.60 3.89 -28.59
CA LYS A 294 -5.70 2.98 -29.33
C LYS A 294 -5.27 1.78 -28.50
N LEU A 295 -5.03 1.97 -27.20
CA LEU A 295 -4.68 0.88 -26.29
C LEU A 295 -5.86 -0.08 -26.11
N GLU A 296 -7.08 0.44 -25.95
CA GLU A 296 -8.32 -0.35 -25.83
C GLU A 296 -8.57 -1.23 -27.05
N LYS A 297 -8.38 -0.68 -28.27
CA LYS A 297 -8.50 -1.45 -29.53
C LYS A 297 -7.49 -2.58 -29.68
N LEU A 298 -6.42 -2.63 -28.87
CA LEU A 298 -5.48 -3.75 -28.93
C LEU A 298 -6.11 -5.04 -28.40
N SER A 299 -7.19 -5.01 -27.60
CA SER A 299 -7.87 -6.22 -27.13
C SER A 299 -8.29 -7.12 -28.28
N ASP A 300 -8.87 -6.54 -29.32
CA ASP A 300 -9.44 -7.26 -30.46
C ASP A 300 -8.37 -8.01 -31.26
N LEU A 301 -7.12 -7.54 -31.19
CA LEU A 301 -5.99 -8.17 -31.87
C LEU A 301 -5.50 -9.42 -31.13
N PHE A 302 -5.63 -9.49 -29.80
CA PHE A 302 -5.27 -10.68 -29.04
C PHE A 302 -6.23 -11.85 -29.31
N ASP A 303 -7.51 -11.57 -29.56
CA ASP A 303 -8.50 -12.58 -29.91
C ASP A 303 -8.29 -13.17 -31.32
N ASN A 304 -7.69 -12.37 -32.22
CA ASN A 304 -7.43 -12.74 -33.61
C ASN A 304 -6.04 -13.35 -33.84
N LEU A 305 -5.23 -13.56 -32.79
CA LEU A 305 -3.92 -14.21 -32.92
C LEU A 305 -4.08 -15.66 -33.39
N ASN A 306 -3.45 -15.99 -34.52
CA ASN A 306 -3.57 -17.30 -35.15
C ASN A 306 -2.97 -18.41 -34.25
N ILE A 307 -3.82 -19.34 -33.81
CA ILE A 307 -3.49 -20.44 -32.88
C ILE A 307 -2.45 -21.39 -33.47
N SER A 308 -2.32 -21.49 -34.80
CA SER A 308 -1.40 -22.44 -35.45
C SER A 308 0.08 -22.29 -35.08
N ASN A 309 0.51 -21.11 -34.62
CA ASN A 309 1.90 -20.83 -34.22
C ASN A 309 2.09 -20.67 -32.70
N PHE A 310 1.04 -20.88 -31.90
CA PHE A 310 1.03 -20.49 -30.49
C PHE A 310 0.20 -21.44 -29.63
N SER A 311 0.67 -21.72 -28.41
CA SER A 311 -0.20 -22.42 -27.46
C SER A 311 -1.35 -21.48 -27.05
N THR A 312 -2.57 -22.00 -26.92
CA THR A 312 -3.72 -21.25 -26.36
C THR A 312 -3.38 -20.62 -25.02
N TYR A 313 -2.49 -21.26 -24.26
CA TYR A 313 -2.00 -20.73 -22.99
C TYR A 313 -1.19 -19.43 -23.17
N SER A 314 -0.22 -19.43 -24.08
CA SER A 314 0.61 -18.25 -24.31
C SER A 314 -0.25 -17.06 -24.79
N ILE A 315 -1.33 -17.28 -25.57
CA ILE A 315 -2.28 -16.21 -25.95
C ILE A 315 -2.90 -15.58 -24.69
N ARG A 316 -3.45 -16.43 -23.81
CA ARG A 316 -4.08 -16.00 -22.56
C ARG A 316 -3.13 -15.22 -21.66
N LYS A 317 -1.88 -15.70 -21.53
CA LYS A 317 -0.83 -15.02 -20.77
C LYS A 317 -0.50 -13.64 -21.34
N ASN A 318 -0.34 -13.55 -22.66
CA ASN A 318 -0.08 -12.28 -23.35
C ASN A 318 -1.25 -11.30 -23.23
N TYR A 319 -2.48 -11.81 -23.26
CA TYR A 319 -3.68 -11.01 -23.03
C TYR A 319 -3.75 -10.48 -21.59
N LEU A 320 -3.43 -11.31 -20.58
CA LEU A 320 -3.30 -10.82 -19.20
C LEU A 320 -2.19 -9.77 -19.05
N TYR A 321 -1.07 -9.89 -19.76
CA TYR A 321 -0.05 -8.84 -19.79
C TYR A 321 -0.62 -7.53 -20.35
N TYR A 322 -1.38 -7.59 -21.44
CA TYR A 322 -2.09 -6.43 -21.98
C TYR A 322 -3.06 -5.83 -20.96
N LEU A 323 -3.94 -6.63 -20.36
CA LEU A 323 -4.93 -6.17 -19.38
C LEU A 323 -4.26 -5.49 -18.17
N ASN A 324 -3.15 -6.04 -17.69
CA ASN A 324 -2.35 -5.44 -16.62
C ASN A 324 -1.79 -4.07 -17.02
N ASN A 325 -1.29 -3.93 -18.25
CA ASN A 325 -0.79 -2.65 -18.75
C ASN A 325 -1.92 -1.65 -19.01
N PHE A 326 -3.06 -2.09 -19.52
CA PHE A 326 -4.26 -1.28 -19.67
C PHE A 326 -4.77 -0.78 -18.31
N PHE A 327 -4.84 -1.65 -17.31
CA PHE A 327 -5.19 -1.26 -15.95
C PHE A 327 -4.20 -0.25 -15.38
N SER A 328 -2.89 -0.49 -15.55
CA SER A 328 -1.85 0.45 -15.15
C SER A 328 -2.00 1.82 -15.82
N PHE A 329 -2.50 1.88 -17.05
CA PHE A 329 -2.82 3.12 -17.75
C PHE A 329 -4.03 3.82 -17.11
N LEU A 330 -5.09 3.08 -16.79
CA LEU A 330 -6.29 3.65 -16.17
C LEU A 330 -5.97 4.31 -14.81
N VAL A 331 -5.16 3.65 -13.99
CA VAL A 331 -4.82 4.15 -12.64
C VAL A 331 -3.72 5.21 -12.61
N SER A 332 -3.01 5.45 -13.72
CA SER A 332 -2.00 6.51 -13.79
C SER A 332 -2.61 7.89 -14.11
N HIS A 333 -3.81 7.94 -14.68
CA HIS A 333 -4.49 9.17 -15.04
C HIS A 333 -5.47 9.59 -13.94
N HIS A 334 -5.27 10.79 -13.37
CA HIS A 334 -5.99 11.30 -12.20
C HIS A 334 -7.50 11.52 -12.39
N SER A 335 -8.01 11.46 -13.62
CA SER A 335 -9.42 11.69 -13.97
C SER A 335 -10.30 10.43 -13.98
N SER A 336 -9.74 9.28 -13.61
CA SER A 336 -10.47 8.01 -13.68
C SER A 336 -11.40 7.81 -12.47
N ASP A 337 -12.66 7.54 -12.76
CA ASP A 337 -13.71 7.20 -11.79
C ASP A 337 -13.31 5.96 -10.95
N GLU A 338 -13.53 6.03 -9.65
CA GLU A 338 -13.21 4.96 -8.70
C GLU A 338 -14.00 3.70 -8.99
N ASP A 339 -15.30 3.84 -9.25
CA ASP A 339 -16.19 2.70 -9.47
C ASP A 339 -15.78 1.94 -10.75
N ILE A 340 -15.30 2.68 -11.76
CA ILE A 340 -14.77 2.09 -13.00
C ILE A 340 -13.48 1.32 -12.71
N ILE A 341 -12.58 1.88 -11.90
CA ILE A 341 -11.32 1.23 -11.54
C ILE A 341 -11.58 -0.03 -10.71
N ASP A 342 -12.45 0.04 -9.70
CA ASP A 342 -12.76 -1.06 -8.79
C ASP A 342 -13.46 -2.21 -9.55
N LYS A 343 -14.38 -1.88 -10.47
CA LYS A 343 -14.99 -2.85 -11.38
C LYS A 343 -13.95 -3.50 -12.28
N LYS A 344 -13.08 -2.71 -12.92
CA LYS A 344 -12.03 -3.25 -13.81
C LYS A 344 -11.01 -4.10 -13.05
N PHE A 345 -10.65 -3.72 -11.83
CA PHE A 345 -9.78 -4.52 -10.97
C PHE A 345 -10.40 -5.89 -10.71
N SER A 346 -11.68 -5.93 -10.34
CA SER A 346 -12.41 -7.17 -10.05
C SER A 346 -12.56 -8.06 -11.30
N GLU A 347 -12.87 -7.50 -12.47
CA GLU A 347 -12.92 -8.22 -13.75
C GLU A 347 -11.57 -8.89 -14.07
N ILE A 348 -10.47 -8.14 -13.99
CA ILE A 348 -9.13 -8.67 -14.30
C ILE A 348 -8.66 -9.67 -13.23
N ARG A 349 -8.99 -9.44 -11.95
CA ARG A 349 -8.68 -10.35 -10.84
C ARG A 349 -9.30 -11.73 -11.06
N ILE A 350 -10.58 -11.79 -11.40
CA ILE A 350 -11.29 -13.05 -11.68
C ILE A 350 -10.63 -13.80 -12.84
N LEU A 351 -10.21 -13.09 -13.89
CA LEU A 351 -9.48 -13.71 -15.01
C LEU A 351 -8.12 -14.29 -14.56
N HIS A 352 -7.39 -13.57 -13.72
CA HIS A 352 -6.15 -14.06 -13.11
C HIS A 352 -6.37 -15.34 -12.29
N GLU A 353 -7.41 -15.36 -11.45
CA GLU A 353 -7.77 -16.52 -10.61
C GLU A 353 -8.16 -17.74 -11.45
N ASN A 354 -9.03 -17.56 -12.45
CA ASN A 354 -9.46 -18.61 -13.37
C ASN A 354 -8.31 -19.22 -14.17
N GLN A 355 -7.30 -18.40 -14.49
CA GLN A 355 -6.11 -18.83 -15.22
C GLN A 355 -4.95 -19.24 -14.30
N LYS A 356 -5.15 -19.26 -12.97
CA LYS A 356 -4.12 -19.57 -11.96
C LYS A 356 -2.84 -18.74 -12.15
N ASN A 357 -3.02 -17.47 -12.52
CA ASN A 357 -1.94 -16.52 -12.75
C ASN A 357 -1.73 -15.61 -11.54
N ASN A 358 -0.69 -15.89 -10.77
CA ASN A 358 -0.33 -15.17 -9.54
C ASN A 358 0.55 -13.92 -9.77
N ASN A 359 0.37 -13.20 -10.88
CA ASN A 359 1.11 -11.97 -11.14
C ASN A 359 0.70 -10.85 -10.16
N PHE A 360 1.64 -10.43 -9.31
CA PHE A 360 1.44 -9.39 -8.30
C PHE A 360 1.16 -7.98 -8.86
N PHE A 361 1.43 -7.74 -10.15
CA PHE A 361 1.40 -6.40 -10.74
C PHE A 361 0.02 -5.71 -10.63
N LEU A 362 -1.07 -6.46 -10.82
CA LEU A 362 -2.43 -5.93 -10.71
C LEU A 362 -2.69 -5.36 -9.30
N TYR A 363 -2.42 -6.18 -8.27
CA TYR A 363 -2.61 -5.83 -6.86
C TYR A 363 -1.73 -4.66 -6.46
N TYR A 364 -0.46 -4.67 -6.88
CA TYR A 364 0.44 -3.54 -6.66
C TYR A 364 -0.13 -2.24 -7.23
N LYS A 365 -0.54 -2.24 -8.51
CA LYS A 365 -1.04 -1.02 -9.17
C LYS A 365 -2.34 -0.50 -8.56
N TYR A 366 -3.22 -1.41 -8.16
CA TYR A 366 -4.46 -1.04 -7.47
C TYR A 366 -4.19 -0.46 -6.07
N LEU A 367 -3.31 -1.08 -5.30
CA LEU A 367 -2.93 -0.59 -3.98
C LEU A 367 -2.25 0.79 -4.07
N ASP A 368 -1.32 0.97 -5.00
CA ASP A 368 -0.66 2.26 -5.24
C ASP A 368 -1.67 3.37 -5.62
N PHE A 369 -2.71 3.02 -6.39
CA PHE A 369 -3.80 3.94 -6.71
C PHE A 369 -4.59 4.38 -5.47
N LYS A 370 -5.04 3.43 -4.64
CA LYS A 370 -5.78 3.74 -3.40
C LYS A 370 -4.93 4.60 -2.46
N LEU A 371 -3.64 4.26 -2.28
CA LEU A 371 -2.71 5.06 -1.46
C LEU A 371 -2.49 6.48 -1.97
N ARG A 372 -2.37 6.67 -3.30
CA ARG A 372 -2.22 8.01 -3.90
C ARG A 372 -3.43 8.90 -3.66
N LYS A 373 -4.64 8.34 -3.57
CA LYS A 373 -5.86 9.10 -3.22
C LYS A 373 -5.81 9.61 -1.79
N PHE A 374 -5.40 8.78 -0.85
CA PHE A 374 -5.37 9.14 0.56
C PHE A 374 -4.29 10.18 0.90
N LYS A 375 -3.25 10.31 0.07
CA LYS A 375 -2.15 11.28 0.28
C LYS A 375 -2.60 12.74 0.37
N TYR A 376 -3.73 13.09 -0.24
CA TYR A 376 -4.23 14.47 -0.31
C TYR A 376 -5.43 14.75 0.60
N LEU A 377 -5.87 13.77 1.38
CA LEU A 377 -6.96 13.99 2.34
C LEU A 377 -6.49 14.92 3.46
N GLN A 378 -7.20 16.04 3.62
CA GLN A 378 -6.97 17.01 4.68
C GLN A 378 -8.07 16.99 5.75
N ASN A 379 -9.26 16.51 5.39
CA ASN A 379 -10.41 16.49 6.27
C ASN A 379 -10.31 15.31 7.26
N PRO A 380 -10.34 15.55 8.59
CA PRO A 380 -10.24 14.50 9.59
C PRO A 380 -11.30 13.39 9.48
N THR A 381 -12.53 13.71 9.06
CA THR A 381 -13.59 12.69 8.90
C THR A 381 -13.26 11.69 7.81
N ASP A 382 -12.74 12.20 6.68
CA ASP A 382 -12.41 11.39 5.51
C ASP A 382 -11.18 10.53 5.82
N ILE A 383 -10.21 11.06 6.58
CA ILE A 383 -9.06 10.30 7.08
C ILE A 383 -9.51 9.16 8.01
N ILE A 384 -10.40 9.42 8.96
CA ILE A 384 -10.88 8.39 9.90
C ILE A 384 -11.67 7.29 9.18
N SER A 385 -12.30 7.61 8.04
CA SER A 385 -13.08 6.65 7.25
C SER A 385 -12.23 5.68 6.40
N ILE A 386 -10.92 5.86 6.33
CA ILE A 386 -10.02 4.98 5.55
C ILE A 386 -10.03 3.57 6.15
N ASP A 387 -10.38 2.57 5.32
CA ASP A 387 -10.27 1.16 5.69
C ASP A 387 -8.81 0.67 5.60
N ILE A 388 -8.09 0.79 6.71
CA ILE A 388 -6.70 0.31 6.83
C ILE A 388 -6.61 -1.21 6.70
N GLU A 389 -7.65 -1.95 7.10
CA GLU A 389 -7.65 -3.41 7.08
C GLU A 389 -7.77 -3.94 5.64
N GLU A 390 -8.60 -3.31 4.80
CA GLU A 390 -8.64 -3.59 3.36
C GLU A 390 -7.26 -3.39 2.72
N LEU A 391 -6.58 -2.28 3.01
CA LEU A 391 -5.24 -1.99 2.48
C LEU A 391 -4.19 -3.01 2.93
N LYS A 392 -4.24 -3.44 4.20
CA LYS A 392 -3.36 -4.50 4.72
C LYS A 392 -3.62 -5.83 4.04
N ASN A 393 -4.88 -6.18 3.79
CA ASN A 393 -5.26 -7.40 3.07
C ASN A 393 -4.77 -7.37 1.61
N LEU A 394 -4.92 -6.25 0.91
CA LEU A 394 -4.37 -6.05 -0.44
C LEU A 394 -2.84 -6.14 -0.46
N LEU A 395 -2.15 -5.54 0.52
CA LEU A 395 -0.69 -5.66 0.66
C LEU A 395 -0.26 -7.11 0.90
N HIS A 396 -0.99 -7.84 1.74
CA HIS A 396 -0.72 -9.25 2.00
C HIS A 396 -0.82 -10.09 0.72
N HIS A 397 -1.89 -9.90 -0.06
CA HIS A 397 -2.06 -10.58 -1.36
C HIS A 397 -0.92 -10.21 -2.33
N CYS A 398 -0.59 -8.92 -2.43
CA CYS A 398 0.52 -8.45 -3.26
C CYS A 398 1.86 -9.10 -2.85
N LYS A 399 2.17 -9.18 -1.55
CA LYS A 399 3.39 -9.82 -1.03
C LYS A 399 3.43 -11.32 -1.32
N SER A 400 2.33 -12.03 -1.08
CA SER A 400 2.21 -13.46 -1.34
C SER A 400 2.44 -13.78 -2.82
N GLN A 401 1.81 -13.02 -3.72
CA GLN A 401 1.98 -13.16 -5.15
C GLN A 401 3.38 -12.77 -5.63
N PHE A 402 4.01 -11.78 -4.99
CA PHE A 402 5.39 -11.42 -5.31
C PHE A 402 6.39 -12.50 -4.89
N GLU A 403 6.24 -13.07 -3.69
CA GLU A 403 7.03 -14.22 -3.25
C GLU A 403 6.83 -15.44 -4.15
N TRP A 404 5.61 -15.61 -4.64
CA TRP A 404 5.31 -16.59 -5.66
C TRP A 404 6.08 -16.28 -6.98
N CYS A 405 6.05 -15.03 -7.47
CA CYS A 405 6.76 -14.59 -8.68
C CYS A 405 8.29 -14.64 -8.57
N LYS A 406 8.85 -14.53 -7.36
CA LYS A 406 10.29 -14.71 -7.09
C LYS A 406 10.74 -16.14 -7.28
N LYS A 407 9.84 -17.11 -7.02
CA LYS A 407 10.11 -18.55 -7.06
C LYS A 407 9.65 -19.21 -8.35
N GLY A 408 8.60 -18.69 -8.97
CA GLY A 408 8.09 -19.12 -10.26
C GLY A 408 8.74 -18.32 -11.37
N PHE A 409 9.25 -19.00 -12.40
CA PHE A 409 9.81 -18.38 -13.59
C PHE A 409 8.79 -17.50 -14.31
N ASN A 410 8.64 -16.26 -13.86
CA ASN A 410 7.56 -15.40 -14.31
C ASN A 410 8.00 -14.58 -15.53
N LYS A 411 8.22 -15.28 -16.66
CA LYS A 411 8.26 -14.61 -17.96
C LYS A 411 6.91 -13.92 -18.13
N LEU A 412 6.86 -12.60 -18.21
CA LEU A 412 5.59 -11.85 -18.20
C LEU A 412 4.83 -11.92 -19.53
N TYR A 413 5.54 -12.23 -20.63
CA TYR A 413 5.02 -12.20 -21.99
C TYR A 413 5.76 -13.24 -22.82
N ASP A 414 5.04 -14.07 -23.58
CA ASP A 414 5.60 -15.06 -24.50
C ASP A 414 5.66 -14.52 -25.92
N PHE A 415 6.71 -14.88 -26.65
CA PHE A 415 6.86 -14.51 -28.05
C PHE A 415 6.62 -15.71 -28.92
N ASP A 416 6.09 -15.48 -30.12
CA ASP A 416 5.97 -16.50 -31.15
C ASP A 416 7.35 -17.02 -31.56
N ILE A 417 7.35 -18.23 -32.13
CA ILE A 417 8.59 -18.95 -32.41
C ILE A 417 9.53 -18.12 -33.28
N GLN A 418 9.02 -17.36 -34.25
CA GLN A 418 9.84 -16.52 -35.13
C GLN A 418 10.65 -15.48 -34.35
N ASN A 419 10.02 -14.84 -33.35
CA ASN A 419 10.68 -13.89 -32.45
C ASN A 419 11.58 -14.56 -31.39
N CYS A 420 11.66 -15.88 -31.38
CA CYS A 420 12.55 -16.66 -30.53
C CYS A 420 13.71 -17.31 -31.31
N LEU A 421 13.79 -17.13 -32.63
CA LEU A 421 14.84 -17.70 -33.47
C LEU A 421 15.91 -16.67 -33.82
N VAL A 422 17.17 -17.12 -33.81
CA VAL A 422 18.33 -16.36 -34.33
C VAL A 422 19.11 -17.28 -35.25
N ASN A 423 19.44 -16.81 -36.45
CA ASN A 423 20.27 -17.59 -37.37
C ASN A 423 21.74 -17.50 -36.93
N ILE A 424 22.35 -18.65 -36.64
CA ILE A 424 23.76 -18.79 -36.25
C ILE A 424 24.34 -19.86 -37.15
N GLU A 425 25.32 -19.48 -37.98
CA GLU A 425 26.00 -20.40 -38.92
C GLU A 425 25.01 -21.17 -39.83
N GLY A 426 23.94 -20.51 -40.28
CA GLY A 426 22.91 -21.12 -41.14
C GLY A 426 21.87 -21.98 -40.40
N ILE A 427 21.98 -22.11 -39.08
CA ILE A 427 21.02 -22.84 -38.23
C ILE A 427 20.14 -21.82 -37.49
N ASN A 428 18.82 -21.98 -37.57
CA ASN A 428 17.89 -21.19 -36.76
C ASN A 428 17.88 -21.71 -35.32
N VAL A 429 18.56 -21.01 -34.42
CA VAL A 429 18.73 -21.38 -33.02
C VAL A 429 17.60 -20.80 -32.18
N TYR A 430 16.88 -21.67 -31.49
CA TYR A 430 15.78 -21.29 -30.61
C TYR A 430 16.29 -20.74 -29.28
N HIS A 431 15.67 -19.65 -28.80
CA HIS A 431 15.89 -19.08 -27.47
C HIS A 431 14.56 -18.84 -26.78
N ALA A 432 14.29 -19.60 -25.72
CA ALA A 432 13.02 -19.58 -25.00
C ALA A 432 12.75 -18.22 -24.34
N SER A 433 13.78 -17.56 -23.83
CA SER A 433 13.65 -16.25 -23.19
C SER A 433 13.71 -15.07 -24.18
N SER A 434 13.93 -15.32 -25.49
CA SER A 434 14.09 -14.28 -26.53
C SER A 434 14.99 -13.12 -26.04
N PHE A 435 14.63 -11.86 -26.29
CA PHE A 435 15.32 -10.68 -25.78
C PHE A 435 14.86 -10.23 -24.38
N THR A 436 13.95 -10.95 -23.70
CA THR A 436 13.44 -10.53 -22.38
C THR A 436 14.42 -10.76 -21.25
N LEU A 437 14.55 -9.77 -20.36
CA LEU A 437 15.30 -9.92 -19.12
C LEU A 437 14.38 -10.47 -18.01
N PRO A 438 14.89 -11.29 -17.07
CA PRO A 438 14.09 -11.85 -15.96
C PRO A 438 13.47 -10.75 -15.09
N LEU A 439 12.46 -11.05 -14.27
CA LEU A 439 11.86 -10.07 -13.35
C LEU A 439 12.92 -9.42 -12.45
N SER A 440 12.84 -8.10 -12.23
CA SER A 440 13.71 -7.43 -11.26
C SER A 440 13.17 -7.63 -9.84
N VAL A 441 13.74 -8.55 -9.08
CA VAL A 441 13.36 -8.76 -7.67
C VAL A 441 13.76 -7.54 -6.85
N ALA A 442 14.92 -6.94 -7.13
CA ALA A 442 15.40 -5.75 -6.43
C ALA A 442 14.44 -4.56 -6.53
N GLU A 443 14.00 -4.19 -7.74
CA GLU A 443 13.08 -3.07 -7.95
C GLU A 443 11.73 -3.33 -7.28
N ASN A 444 11.16 -4.51 -7.49
CA ASN A 444 9.83 -4.84 -6.99
C ASN A 444 9.79 -5.00 -5.46
N GLN A 445 10.87 -5.47 -4.84
CA GLN A 445 11.00 -5.46 -3.38
C GLN A 445 10.97 -4.03 -2.83
N GLN A 446 11.65 -3.08 -3.47
CA GLN A 446 11.61 -1.68 -3.03
C GLN A 446 10.22 -1.05 -3.20
N ILE A 447 9.52 -1.38 -4.28
CA ILE A 447 8.13 -0.97 -4.50
C ILE A 447 7.24 -1.47 -3.36
N ILE A 448 7.30 -2.76 -3.03
CA ILE A 448 6.50 -3.37 -1.95
C ILE A 448 6.85 -2.73 -0.59
N ASN A 449 8.13 -2.57 -0.30
CA ASN A 449 8.58 -1.93 0.94
C ASN A 449 8.08 -0.48 1.05
N ARG A 450 7.97 0.24 -0.08
CA ARG A 450 7.38 1.59 -0.10
C ARG A 450 5.88 1.55 0.22
N LEU A 451 5.11 0.66 -0.40
CA LEU A 451 3.67 0.53 -0.14
C LEU A 451 3.41 0.22 1.34
N GLU A 452 4.19 -0.69 1.92
CA GLU A 452 4.12 -1.03 3.34
C GLU A 452 4.37 0.18 4.25
N ARG A 453 5.43 0.96 3.97
CA ARG A 453 5.70 2.20 4.72
C ARG A 453 4.58 3.23 4.57
N GLU A 454 3.96 3.34 3.40
CA GLU A 454 2.84 4.26 3.17
C GLU A 454 1.61 3.84 3.96
N ILE A 455 1.28 2.55 4.00
CA ILE A 455 0.19 2.01 4.84
C ILE A 455 0.45 2.30 6.33
N ILE A 456 1.66 2.02 6.83
CA ILE A 456 2.01 2.30 8.23
C ILE A 456 1.87 3.79 8.55
N ARG A 457 2.25 4.68 7.62
CA ARG A 457 2.07 6.13 7.78
C ARG A 457 0.60 6.51 7.84
N LEU A 458 -0.23 5.96 6.96
CA LEU A 458 -1.67 6.19 6.97
C LEU A 458 -2.31 5.69 8.26
N GLU A 459 -1.95 4.47 8.72
CA GLU A 459 -2.41 3.91 9.98
C GLU A 459 -2.12 4.87 11.15
N ASN A 460 -0.88 5.36 11.25
CA ASN A 460 -0.51 6.35 12.26
C ASN A 460 -1.30 7.67 12.14
N MET A 461 -1.57 8.13 10.92
CA MET A 461 -2.39 9.33 10.68
C MET A 461 -3.85 9.11 11.11
N VAL A 462 -4.44 7.95 10.79
CA VAL A 462 -5.80 7.57 11.20
C VAL A 462 -5.88 7.52 12.72
N SER A 463 -4.97 6.78 13.39
CA SER A 463 -4.93 6.69 14.85
C SER A 463 -4.79 8.06 15.51
N LYS A 464 -3.92 8.93 14.99
CA LYS A 464 -3.75 10.30 15.51
C LYS A 464 -5.04 11.11 15.41
N ASN A 465 -5.74 11.07 14.27
CA ASN A 465 -6.98 11.82 14.07
C ASN A 465 -8.12 11.28 14.95
N ILE A 466 -8.17 9.96 15.16
CA ILE A 466 -9.09 9.34 16.13
C ILE A 466 -8.80 9.86 17.55
N SER A 467 -7.54 9.84 18.00
CA SER A 467 -7.18 10.37 19.32
C SER A 467 -7.49 11.86 19.46
N GLN A 468 -7.23 12.66 18.41
CA GLN A 468 -7.54 14.09 18.38
C GLN A 468 -9.05 14.34 18.44
N SER A 469 -9.88 13.57 17.74
CA SER A 469 -11.34 13.73 17.76
C SER A 469 -11.90 13.42 19.15
N TYR A 470 -11.42 12.37 19.81
CA TYR A 470 -11.77 12.07 21.20
C TYR A 470 -11.33 13.20 22.16
N PHE A 471 -10.12 13.73 22.01
CA PHE A 471 -9.64 14.84 22.86
C PHE A 471 -10.42 16.15 22.63
N THR A 472 -10.81 16.43 21.39
CA THR A 472 -11.60 17.63 21.07
C THR A 472 -13.01 17.52 21.66
N LYS A 473 -13.59 16.31 21.63
CA LYS A 473 -14.88 16.04 22.27
C LYS A 473 -14.81 16.22 23.79
N SER A 474 -13.79 15.63 24.45
CA SER A 474 -13.65 15.74 25.90
C SER A 474 -13.34 17.18 26.36
N THR A 475 -12.55 17.93 25.60
CA THR A 475 -12.30 19.35 25.90
C THR A 475 -13.54 20.22 25.72
N HIS A 476 -14.40 19.91 24.74
CA HIS A 476 -15.70 20.59 24.60
C HIS A 476 -16.61 20.30 25.79
N GLU A 477 -16.72 19.03 26.21
CA GLU A 477 -17.48 18.62 27.40
C GLU A 477 -16.96 19.32 28.67
N LEU A 478 -15.64 19.41 28.85
CA LEU A 478 -15.02 20.14 29.96
C LEU A 478 -15.30 21.64 29.92
N LYS A 479 -15.33 22.25 28.72
CA LYS A 479 -15.66 23.66 28.55
C LYS A 479 -17.12 23.94 28.90
N GLU A 480 -18.05 23.09 28.47
CA GLU A 480 -19.45 23.20 28.86
C GLU A 480 -19.65 23.07 30.38
N ILE A 481 -18.94 22.15 31.04
CA ILE A 481 -18.97 22.01 32.50
C ILE A 481 -18.44 23.26 33.18
N LYS A 482 -17.32 23.80 32.69
CA LYS A 482 -16.72 25.04 33.21
C LYS A 482 -17.66 26.22 33.06
N ASP A 483 -18.27 26.39 31.89
CA ASP A 483 -19.18 27.51 31.61
C ASP A 483 -20.42 27.44 32.52
N LYS A 484 -20.98 26.24 32.74
CA LYS A 484 -22.06 26.02 33.73
C LYS A 484 -21.63 26.39 35.15
N PHE A 485 -20.44 25.97 35.57
CA PHE A 485 -19.93 26.26 36.91
C PHE A 485 -19.67 27.76 37.12
N GLU A 486 -19.13 28.46 36.12
CA GLU A 486 -18.95 29.92 36.17
C GLU A 486 -20.28 30.67 36.27
N THR A 487 -21.33 30.21 35.57
CA THR A 487 -22.68 30.79 35.70
C THR A 487 -23.27 30.59 37.10
N GLU A 488 -23.16 29.39 37.66
CA GLU A 488 -23.65 29.11 39.02
C GLU A 488 -22.90 29.94 40.09
N LEU A 489 -21.58 30.11 39.94
CA LEU A 489 -20.78 30.95 40.83
C LEU A 489 -21.20 32.42 40.77
N LYS A 490 -21.44 32.97 39.56
CA LYS A 490 -21.90 34.35 39.40
C LYS A 490 -23.25 34.59 40.05
N GLU A 491 -24.19 33.66 39.91
CA GLU A 491 -25.51 33.74 40.54
C GLU A 491 -25.44 33.66 42.07
N ASN A 492 -24.62 32.75 42.61
CA ASN A 492 -24.44 32.62 44.05
C ASN A 492 -23.73 33.83 44.66
N ASN A 493 -22.71 34.37 44.00
CA ASN A 493 -22.03 35.58 44.45
C ASN A 493 -22.96 36.80 44.47
N LYS A 494 -23.84 36.93 43.46
CA LYS A 494 -24.87 37.98 43.44
C LYS A 494 -25.81 37.88 44.65
N LYS A 495 -26.32 36.68 44.96
CA LYS A 495 -27.18 36.44 46.13
C LYS A 495 -26.48 36.76 47.46
N SER A 496 -25.20 36.41 47.58
CA SER A 496 -24.40 36.71 48.78
C SER A 496 -24.15 38.22 48.97
N ILE A 497 -23.85 38.96 47.89
CA ILE A 497 -23.68 40.42 47.93
C ILE A 497 -24.97 41.12 48.32
N GLU A 498 -26.11 40.69 47.75
CA GLU A 498 -27.44 41.21 48.11
C GLU A 498 -27.74 41.01 49.60
N MET A 499 -27.41 39.84 50.15
CA MET A 499 -27.62 39.54 51.58
C MET A 499 -26.74 40.40 52.49
N ILE A 500 -25.45 40.56 52.17
CA ILE A 500 -24.52 41.39 52.95
C ILE A 500 -24.98 42.85 52.95
N SER A 501 -25.34 43.38 51.77
CA SER A 501 -25.83 44.76 51.65
C SER A 501 -27.10 44.99 52.51
N LEU A 502 -27.98 44.00 52.59
CA LEU A 502 -29.19 44.06 53.40
C LEU A 502 -28.88 44.08 54.90
N PHE A 503 -27.95 43.24 55.37
CA PHE A 503 -27.49 43.24 56.76
C PHE A 503 -26.81 44.56 57.15
N THR A 504 -25.94 45.10 56.30
CA THR A 504 -25.25 46.37 56.56
C THR A 504 -26.22 47.55 56.68
N ALA A 505 -27.27 47.58 55.84
CA ALA A 505 -28.30 48.62 55.91
C ALA A 505 -29.07 48.58 57.25
N VAL A 506 -29.40 47.39 57.73
CA VAL A 506 -30.10 47.19 59.02
C VAL A 506 -29.21 47.63 60.20
N ILE A 507 -27.94 47.22 60.21
CA ILE A 507 -27.00 47.60 61.27
C ILE A 507 -26.80 49.11 61.30
N SER A 508 -26.62 49.75 60.13
CA SER A 508 -26.43 51.20 60.02
C SER A 508 -27.65 51.96 60.54
N PHE A 509 -28.85 51.45 60.26
CA PHE A 509 -30.09 52.03 60.77
C PHE A 509 -30.17 51.94 62.31
N ILE A 510 -29.87 50.78 62.89
CA ILE A 510 -29.86 50.58 64.34
C ILE A 510 -28.87 51.54 65.01
N VAL A 511 -27.64 51.61 64.52
CA VAL A 511 -26.59 52.49 65.09
C VAL A 511 -27.00 53.96 65.02
N GLY A 512 -27.59 54.41 63.90
CA GLY A 512 -28.05 55.80 63.73
C GLY A 512 -29.14 56.20 64.72
N THR A 513 -29.95 55.25 65.18
CA THR A 513 -31.06 55.50 66.12
C THR A 513 -30.71 55.41 67.60
N VAL A 514 -29.51 54.90 67.97
CA VAL A 514 -29.06 54.84 69.37
C VAL A 514 -29.04 56.23 70.02
N GLY A 515 -28.69 57.28 69.26
CA GLY A 515 -28.67 58.66 69.73
C GLY A 515 -30.03 59.23 70.14
N SER A 516 -31.14 58.60 69.76
CA SER A 516 -32.49 59.03 70.11
C SER A 516 -32.94 58.55 71.49
N TYR A 517 -32.27 57.55 72.08
CA TYR A 517 -32.60 57.02 73.41
C TYR A 517 -32.34 58.02 74.55
N GLN A 518 -31.47 59.01 74.34
CA GLN A 518 -31.12 60.03 75.35
C GLN A 518 -32.29 60.94 75.76
N PHE A 519 -33.39 60.97 75.01
CA PHE A 519 -34.53 61.85 75.24
C PHE A 519 -35.69 61.20 76.01
N ILE A 520 -35.56 59.93 76.41
CA ILE A 520 -36.61 59.16 77.08
C ILE A 520 -36.49 59.35 78.59
N LYS A 521 -37.51 59.96 79.22
CA LYS A 521 -37.51 60.26 80.67
C LYS A 521 -38.41 59.36 81.51
N SER A 522 -39.29 58.58 80.88
CA SER A 522 -40.20 57.65 81.56
C SER A 522 -40.29 56.30 80.86
N ILE A 523 -40.64 55.25 81.62
CA ILE A 523 -40.81 53.87 81.12
C ILE A 523 -41.86 53.82 79.99
N THR A 524 -42.95 54.58 80.12
CA THR A 524 -44.01 54.63 79.11
C THR A 524 -43.54 55.28 77.81
N GLN A 525 -42.75 56.35 77.89
CA GLN A 525 -42.10 56.95 76.71
C GLN A 525 -41.10 55.98 76.07
N GLY A 526 -40.37 55.20 76.88
CA GLY A 526 -39.46 54.17 76.41
C GLY A 526 -40.16 53.06 75.64
N LEU A 527 -41.30 52.58 76.14
CA LEU A 527 -42.11 51.57 75.47
C LEU A 527 -42.72 52.08 74.15
N ILE A 528 -43.24 53.31 74.14
CA ILE A 528 -43.75 53.94 72.90
C ILE A 528 -42.63 54.07 71.87
N PHE A 529 -41.45 54.52 72.29
CA PHE A 529 -40.29 54.66 71.43
C PHE A 529 -39.82 53.31 70.87
N LEU A 530 -39.70 52.28 71.71
CA LEU A 530 -39.22 50.95 71.31
C LEU A 530 -40.19 50.30 70.31
N ILE A 531 -41.51 50.46 70.49
CA ILE A 531 -42.51 49.95 69.54
C ILE A 531 -42.45 50.72 68.21
N LEU A 532 -42.39 52.05 68.22
CA LEU A 532 -42.26 52.86 66.99
C LEU A 532 -40.96 52.54 66.24
N PHE A 533 -39.87 52.39 66.99
CA PHE A 533 -38.58 52.03 66.45
C PHE A 533 -38.60 50.64 65.81
N GLY A 534 -39.16 49.64 66.50
CA GLY A 534 -39.35 48.30 65.96
C GLY A 534 -40.23 48.26 64.72
N ILE A 535 -41.32 49.04 64.68
CA ILE A 535 -42.19 49.18 63.49
C ILE A 535 -41.38 49.77 62.34
N THR A 536 -40.57 50.80 62.58
CA THR A 536 -39.79 51.45 61.53
C THR A 536 -38.74 50.50 60.93
N ILE A 537 -38.03 49.73 61.76
CA ILE A 537 -37.12 48.68 61.29
C ILE A 537 -37.87 47.61 60.49
N SER A 538 -39.01 47.17 61.01
CA SER A 538 -39.79 46.09 60.40
C SER A 538 -40.34 46.52 59.03
N ILE A 539 -40.83 47.75 58.90
CA ILE A 539 -41.26 48.34 57.62
C ILE A 539 -40.06 48.46 56.67
N PHE A 540 -38.90 48.91 57.15
CA PHE A 540 -37.70 49.02 56.32
C PHE A 540 -37.25 47.66 55.78
N LEU A 541 -37.21 46.63 56.63
CA LEU A 541 -36.92 45.25 56.22
C LEU A 541 -37.95 44.71 55.21
N LEU A 542 -39.23 45.01 55.43
CA LEU A 542 -40.31 44.60 54.53
C LEU A 542 -40.21 45.28 53.16
N LEU A 543 -39.85 46.58 53.12
CA LEU A 543 -39.62 47.30 51.87
C LEU A 543 -38.44 46.74 51.09
N ILE A 544 -37.32 46.41 51.74
CA ILE A 544 -36.19 45.76 51.06
C ILE A 544 -36.58 44.36 50.57
N PHE A 545 -37.31 43.59 51.39
CA PHE A 545 -37.80 42.27 51.00
C PHE A 545 -38.75 42.32 49.79
N ILE A 546 -39.58 43.36 49.69
CA ILE A 546 -40.45 43.60 48.52
C ILE A 546 -39.62 44.01 47.31
N SER A 547 -38.68 44.93 47.49
CA SER A 547 -37.87 45.48 46.39
C SER A 547 -36.95 44.45 45.73
N ASN A 548 -36.54 43.41 46.45
CA ASN A 548 -35.56 42.42 45.98
C ASN A 548 -36.19 41.14 45.40
N ARG A 549 -37.52 41.05 45.25
CA ARG A 549 -38.18 39.86 44.70
C ARG A 549 -38.89 40.16 43.38
N ASP A 550 -38.68 39.28 42.40
CA ASP A 550 -39.29 39.39 41.08
C ASP A 550 -40.81 39.54 41.12
N SER A 551 -41.32 40.38 40.22
CA SER A 551 -42.72 40.79 40.13
C SER A 551 -43.71 39.61 40.00
N GLU A 552 -43.27 38.45 39.50
CA GLU A 552 -44.06 37.23 39.41
C GLU A 552 -44.31 36.54 40.77
N TYR A 553 -43.38 36.65 41.72
CA TYR A 553 -43.51 36.06 43.06
C TYR A 553 -44.72 36.62 43.81
N TRP A 554 -45.02 37.90 43.61
CA TRP A 554 -46.10 38.62 44.27
C TRP A 554 -47.49 38.29 43.72
N LYS A 555 -47.59 37.95 42.42
CA LYS A 555 -48.87 37.53 41.80
C LYS A 555 -49.38 36.20 42.36
N TYR A 556 -48.50 35.24 42.64
CA TYR A 556 -48.89 33.89 43.06
C TYR A 556 -49.19 33.76 44.57
N LYS A 557 -48.60 34.60 45.42
CA LYS A 557 -48.71 34.48 46.89
C LYS A 557 -49.42 35.64 47.60
N TRP A 558 -50.08 36.55 46.88
CA TRP A 558 -50.75 37.73 47.44
C TRP A 558 -51.63 37.45 48.67
N LYS A 559 -52.40 36.34 48.64
CA LYS A 559 -53.26 35.92 49.77
C LYS A 559 -52.46 35.59 51.05
N ARG A 560 -51.23 35.07 50.91
CA ARG A 560 -50.36 34.72 52.04
C ARG A 560 -49.57 35.93 52.54
N SER A 561 -49.36 36.95 51.70
CA SER A 561 -48.74 38.23 52.08
C SER A 561 -49.62 39.10 52.98
N LEU A 562 -50.95 38.92 52.94
CA LEU A 562 -51.90 39.59 53.87
C LEU A 562 -51.61 39.25 55.35
N LEU A 563 -51.07 38.08 55.65
CA LEU A 563 -50.64 37.69 57.02
C LEU A 563 -49.55 38.60 57.59
N LEU A 564 -48.74 39.25 56.72
CA LEU A 564 -47.66 40.15 57.16
C LEU A 564 -48.21 41.47 57.73
N ILE A 565 -49.46 41.83 57.44
CA ILE A 565 -50.10 43.09 57.89
C ILE A 565 -50.61 42.99 59.33
N ILE A 566 -50.97 41.77 59.79
CA ILE A 566 -51.51 41.49 61.12
C ILE A 566 -50.64 42.06 62.27
N PRO A 567 -49.32 41.82 62.34
CA PRO A 567 -48.49 42.35 63.43
C PRO A 567 -48.43 43.90 63.46
N TYR A 568 -48.54 44.57 62.30
CA TYR A 568 -48.57 46.03 62.24
C TYR A 568 -49.90 46.60 62.77
N THR A 569 -51.01 45.92 62.47
CA THR A 569 -52.32 46.32 63.02
C THR A 569 -52.36 46.14 64.54
N LEU A 570 -51.82 45.03 65.06
CA LEU A 570 -51.76 44.76 66.49
C LEU A 570 -50.86 45.77 67.23
N SER A 571 -49.67 46.05 66.69
CA SER A 571 -48.75 47.05 67.26
C SER A 571 -49.32 48.47 67.21
N GLY A 572 -50.08 48.83 66.17
CA GLY A 572 -50.82 50.09 66.09
C GLY A 572 -51.90 50.24 67.17
N VAL A 573 -52.64 49.17 67.47
CA VAL A 573 -53.64 49.14 68.56
C VAL A 573 -52.95 49.32 69.92
N ILE A 574 -51.82 48.62 70.15
CA ILE A 574 -51.01 48.75 71.37
C ILE A 574 -50.47 50.19 71.52
N LEU A 575 -49.99 50.79 70.43
CA LEU A 575 -49.54 52.19 70.42
C LEU A 575 -50.66 53.16 70.78
N CYS A 576 -51.86 52.99 70.20
CA CYS A 576 -53.03 53.81 70.53
C CYS A 576 -53.41 53.69 72.00
N TYR A 577 -53.37 52.48 72.57
CA TYR A 577 -53.61 52.24 73.98
C TYR A 577 -52.57 52.93 74.87
N LEU A 578 -51.28 52.77 74.57
CA LEU A 578 -50.18 53.39 75.32
C LEU A 578 -50.20 54.92 75.23
N PHE A 579 -50.52 55.49 74.07
CA PHE A 579 -50.71 56.93 73.90
C PHE A 579 -51.90 57.46 74.69
N ASN A 580 -53.04 56.75 74.70
CA ASN A 580 -54.19 57.13 75.51
C ASN A 580 -53.89 57.05 77.01
N HIS A 581 -53.13 56.04 77.45
CA HIS A 581 -52.69 55.91 78.84
C HIS A 581 -51.70 57.04 79.22
N TYR A 582 -50.77 57.39 78.33
CA TYR A 582 -49.87 58.53 78.51
C TYR A 582 -50.66 59.84 78.64
N LYS A 583 -51.63 60.08 77.74
CA LYS A 583 -52.48 61.29 77.73
C LYS A 583 -53.41 61.40 78.95
N LYS A 584 -53.88 60.26 79.49
CA LYS A 584 -54.77 60.23 80.67
C LYS A 584 -54.04 60.48 81.99
N ASN A 585 -52.72 60.25 82.01
CA ASN A 585 -51.85 60.50 83.17
C ASN A 585 -51.06 61.82 83.08
N GLU A 586 -51.31 62.66 82.07
CA GLU A 586 -50.80 64.04 82.04
C GLU A 586 -51.64 64.92 82.98
N SER A 587 -51.08 65.24 84.14
CA SER A 587 -51.64 66.24 85.06
C SER A 587 -51.62 67.65 84.40
N PRO A 588 -52.57 68.55 84.72
CA PRO A 588 -52.71 69.86 84.06
C PRO A 588 -51.57 70.87 84.29
N GLU A 589 -50.46 70.49 84.95
CA GLU A 589 -49.32 71.38 85.22
C GLU A 589 -48.39 71.61 84.00
N SER A 590 -48.41 70.73 82.99
CA SER A 590 -47.52 70.85 81.83
C SER A 590 -47.95 71.96 80.84
N VAL A 591 -49.26 72.21 80.70
CA VAL A 591 -49.79 73.24 79.78
C VAL A 591 -49.51 74.65 80.29
N ASN A 592 -49.59 74.88 81.61
CA ASN A 592 -49.25 76.17 82.22
C ASN A 592 -47.74 76.49 82.14
N THR A 593 -46.88 75.47 82.08
CA THR A 593 -45.43 75.65 81.96
C THR A 593 -45.01 75.95 80.51
N ILE A 594 -45.71 75.36 79.54
CA ILE A 594 -45.54 75.67 78.11
C ILE A 594 -46.12 77.06 77.77
N GLN A 595 -47.25 77.44 78.35
CA GLN A 595 -47.80 78.79 78.14
C GLN A 595 -46.86 79.86 78.71
N LYS A 596 -46.28 79.65 79.90
CA LYS A 596 -45.26 80.54 80.48
C LYS A 596 -43.96 80.58 79.66
N SER A 597 -43.52 79.47 79.07
CA SER A 597 -42.34 79.47 78.19
C SER A 597 -42.61 80.15 76.85
N VAL A 598 -43.81 79.99 76.27
CA VAL A 598 -44.25 80.72 75.07
C VAL A 598 -44.41 82.22 75.34
N ASP A 599 -44.98 82.61 76.48
CA ASP A 599 -45.15 84.02 76.85
C ASP A 599 -43.81 84.68 77.21
N SER A 600 -42.87 83.94 77.83
CA SER A 600 -41.49 84.42 78.05
C SER A 600 -40.70 84.53 76.74
N LEU A 601 -40.92 83.66 75.75
CA LEU A 601 -40.35 83.78 74.40
C LEU A 601 -40.96 84.96 73.63
N LYS A 602 -42.26 85.22 73.75
CA LYS A 602 -42.91 86.41 73.17
C LYS A 602 -42.38 87.71 73.78
N MET A 603 -42.17 87.74 75.11
CA MET A 603 -41.52 88.87 75.80
C MET A 603 -40.06 89.05 75.35
N ARG A 604 -39.29 87.96 75.22
CA ARG A 604 -37.91 88.01 74.72
C ARG A 604 -37.84 88.52 73.27
N ASN A 605 -38.73 88.06 72.40
CA ASN A 605 -38.80 88.55 71.01
C ASN A 605 -39.20 90.02 70.93
N LYS A 606 -40.16 90.49 71.73
CA LYS A 606 -40.47 91.93 71.83
C LYS A 606 -39.27 92.76 72.29
N LYS A 607 -38.48 92.23 73.23
CA LYS A 607 -37.26 92.89 73.72
C LYS A 607 -36.16 92.89 72.64
N LEU A 608 -35.98 91.78 71.93
CA LEU A 608 -35.05 91.66 70.81
C LEU A 608 -35.43 92.60 69.65
N ASP A 609 -36.71 92.74 69.32
CA ASP A 609 -37.21 93.70 68.32
C ASP A 609 -36.99 95.15 68.75
N SER A 610 -37.10 95.44 70.05
CA SER A 610 -36.79 96.77 70.61
C SER A 610 -35.29 97.08 70.58
N GLU A 611 -34.44 96.08 70.80
CA GLU A 611 -32.97 96.20 70.71
C GLU A 611 -32.50 96.28 69.25
N LEU A 612 -33.14 95.55 68.32
CA LEU A 612 -32.93 95.68 66.87
C LEU A 612 -33.37 97.04 66.32
N LYS A 613 -34.46 97.63 66.82
CA LYS A 613 -34.87 99.01 66.48
C LYS A 613 -33.82 100.03 66.96
N LYS A 614 -33.35 99.90 68.21
CA LYS A 614 -32.28 100.76 68.75
C LYS A 614 -30.95 100.59 67.99
N LEU A 615 -30.59 99.38 67.56
CA LEU A 615 -29.41 99.13 66.73
C LEU A 615 -29.56 99.69 65.31
N LYS A 616 -30.76 99.70 64.73
CA LYS A 616 -31.05 100.36 63.43
C LYS A 616 -30.99 101.90 63.52
N GLU A 617 -31.39 102.50 64.64
CA GLU A 617 -31.25 103.94 64.88
C GLU A 617 -29.79 104.36 65.09
N ILE A 618 -28.95 103.49 65.70
CA ILE A 618 -27.51 103.74 65.89
C ILE A 618 -26.70 103.52 64.59
N THR A 619 -27.17 102.67 63.67
CA THR A 619 -26.48 102.37 62.40
C THR A 619 -26.95 103.20 61.19
N SER A 620 -27.93 104.10 61.37
CA SER A 620 -28.45 105.00 60.32
C SER A 620 -28.06 106.48 60.48
N SER A 621 -27.04 106.78 61.30
CA SER A 621 -26.42 108.11 61.35
C SER A 621 -25.12 108.16 60.51
N PRO A 622 -25.10 108.86 59.38
CA PRO A 622 -23.87 109.35 58.77
C PRO A 622 -23.48 110.72 59.34
N ARG A 623 -22.36 110.73 60.07
CA ARG A 623 -21.30 111.76 60.13
C ARG A 623 -21.70 113.23 59.86
N ARG A 624 -21.63 114.04 60.91
CA ARG A 624 -20.58 115.06 61.03
C ARG A 624 -20.30 115.38 62.49
#